data_AF-A0A1V2RHU9-F1
#
_entry.id   AF-A0A1V2RHU9-F1
#
_cell.length_a   1.000
_cell.length_b   1.000
_cell.length_c   1.000
_cell.angle_alpha   90.00
_cell.angle_beta   90.00
_cell.angle_gamma   90.00
#
_symmetry.space_group_name_H-M   'P 1'
#
loop_
_entity.id
_entity.type
_entity.pdbx_description
1 polymer ?
#
loop_
_entity_poly.entity_id
_entity_poly.type
_entity_poly.pdbx_seq_one_letter_code
_entity_poly.pdbx_strand_id
1 'polypeptide(L)'
;MNASRDRISIGAAPVRWEAPGAAGRWSWDGIGTRTTLSRLAEPFPGQEVDEPPDDEPRRKDFTSDEAYLAELAKWENEEPPYDGDPVGELTRGALCLHSLGCGEAIWPVVSGPLAGRMWVDHLVSEGGLYALHTGRRAPVFFRDWFLGARGR
;
A
#
# COMPACT_ATOMS: atom_id res chain seq x y z
N MET A 1 9.46 29.77 -7.03
CA MET A 1 8.64 29.83 -5.81
C MET A 1 9.07 28.70 -4.90
N ASN A 2 9.16 29.01 -3.62
CA ASN A 2 10.01 28.36 -2.61
C ASN A 2 9.56 26.96 -2.16
N ALA A 3 10.59 26.20 -1.78
CA ALA A 3 10.63 25.01 -0.93
C ALA A 3 9.39 24.64 -0.11
N SER A 4 8.95 23.39 -0.29
CA SER A 4 8.50 22.52 0.81
C SER A 4 8.59 21.06 0.35
N ARG A 5 9.75 20.42 0.53
CA ARG A 5 9.93 18.95 0.41
C ARG A 5 10.59 18.36 1.65
N ASP A 6 10.65 19.12 2.73
CA ASP A 6 11.19 18.70 4.01
C ASP A 6 10.04 18.56 5.00
N ARG A 7 9.49 17.35 5.06
CA ARG A 7 9.09 16.62 6.28
C ARG A 7 8.15 15.50 5.89
N ILE A 8 8.64 14.28 5.94
CA ILE A 8 7.79 13.12 6.17
C ILE A 8 8.37 12.42 7.41
N SER A 9 7.72 12.64 8.54
CA SER A 9 7.44 11.54 9.44
C SER A 9 5.94 11.64 9.73
N ILE A 10 5.24 10.52 9.77
CA ILE A 10 4.91 9.87 11.04
C ILE A 10 4.80 8.35 10.86
N GLY A 11 5.67 7.63 11.59
CA GLY A 11 5.50 6.23 12.00
C GLY A 11 6.06 5.17 11.06
N ALA A 12 7.10 4.45 11.51
CA ALA A 12 7.35 3.10 11.01
C ALA A 12 6.33 2.14 11.66
N ALA A 13 5.87 1.12 10.94
CA ALA A 13 4.97 0.12 11.52
C ALA A 13 5.68 -0.64 12.66
N PRO A 14 5.16 -0.63 13.91
CA PRO A 14 5.71 -1.46 14.97
C PRO A 14 5.60 -2.93 14.56
N VAL A 15 6.64 -3.71 14.83
CA VAL A 15 6.64 -5.15 14.62
C VAL A 15 6.65 -5.84 15.98
N ARG A 16 5.71 -6.75 16.20
CA ARG A 16 5.64 -7.59 17.38
C ARG A 16 5.97 -9.03 17.01
N TRP A 17 6.77 -9.67 17.85
CA TRP A 17 6.90 -11.12 17.82
C TRP A 17 5.75 -11.73 18.61
N GLU A 18 4.93 -12.55 17.95
CA GLU A 18 3.90 -13.35 18.61
C GLU A 18 4.46 -14.74 18.93
N ALA A 19 4.88 -14.91 20.19
CA ALA A 19 5.18 -16.22 20.78
C ALA A 19 3.88 -16.82 21.42
N PRO A 20 3.74 -18.15 21.63
CA PRO A 20 4.81 -19.16 21.67
C PRO A 20 4.48 -20.55 21.04
N GLY A 21 5.50 -21.18 20.41
CA GLY A 21 5.43 -22.53 19.85
C GLY A 21 6.47 -22.72 18.75
N ALA A 22 6.49 -23.86 18.07
CA ALA A 22 7.52 -24.21 17.07
C ALA A 22 7.61 -23.26 15.85
N ALA A 23 6.65 -22.35 15.66
CA ALA A 23 6.56 -21.47 14.50
C ALA A 23 6.09 -20.06 14.89
N GLY A 24 6.67 -19.45 15.92
CA GLY A 24 6.36 -18.05 16.25
C GLY A 24 6.39 -17.16 15.00
N ARG A 25 5.52 -16.14 14.97
CA ARG A 25 5.34 -15.28 13.80
C ARG A 25 5.56 -13.82 14.15
N TRP A 26 6.10 -13.08 13.19
CA TRP A 26 6.08 -11.63 13.24
C TRP A 26 4.70 -11.13 12.82
N SER A 27 4.16 -10.19 13.58
CA SER A 27 2.99 -9.40 13.22
C SER A 27 3.32 -7.92 13.25
N TRP A 28 2.53 -7.14 12.53
CA TRP A 28 2.70 -5.70 12.44
C TRP A 28 1.48 -5.01 13.03
N ASP A 29 1.69 -3.87 13.68
CA ASP A 29 0.65 -2.97 14.14
C ASP A 29 0.54 -1.74 13.21
N GLY A 30 -0.59 -1.03 13.29
CA GLY A 30 -0.81 0.22 12.56
C GLY A 30 -0.77 0.02 11.05
N ILE A 31 -0.04 0.86 10.32
CA ILE A 31 -0.01 0.82 8.85
C ILE A 31 0.54 -0.50 8.29
N GLY A 32 1.33 -1.25 9.08
CA GLY A 32 1.89 -2.53 8.64
C GLY A 32 0.85 -3.64 8.50
N THR A 33 -0.33 -3.52 9.11
CA THR A 33 -1.45 -4.46 8.92
C THR A 33 -2.00 -4.44 7.50
N ARG A 34 -1.69 -3.42 6.71
CA ARG A 34 -2.00 -3.35 5.27
C ARG A 34 -1.18 -4.33 4.43
N THR A 35 -0.13 -4.92 4.99
CA THR A 35 0.64 -5.95 4.29
C THR A 35 -0.12 -7.28 4.29
N THR A 36 -0.47 -7.77 3.10
CA THR A 36 -1.04 -9.12 2.94
C THR A 36 0.07 -10.18 3.05
N LEU A 37 0.43 -10.55 4.28
CA LEU A 37 1.59 -11.41 4.58
C LEU A 37 1.59 -12.77 3.89
N SER A 38 0.42 -13.39 3.74
CA SER A 38 0.26 -14.67 3.04
C SER A 38 0.70 -14.60 1.59
N ARG A 39 0.72 -13.39 1.00
CA ARG A 39 1.05 -13.12 -0.40
C ARG A 39 2.41 -12.44 -0.57
N LEU A 40 3.17 -12.28 0.50
CA LEU A 40 4.47 -11.60 0.44
C LEU A 40 5.50 -12.37 -0.40
N ALA A 41 5.34 -13.68 -0.57
CA ALA A 41 6.21 -14.50 -1.42
C ALA A 41 5.82 -14.44 -2.91
N GLU A 42 4.64 -13.92 -3.25
CA GLU A 42 4.20 -13.78 -4.63
C GLU A 42 4.97 -12.64 -5.32
N PRO A 43 5.24 -12.72 -6.64
CA PRO A 43 5.87 -11.62 -7.37
C PRO A 43 5.01 -10.37 -7.36
N PHE A 44 5.64 -9.22 -7.07
CA PHE A 44 4.98 -7.92 -7.15
C PHE A 44 4.51 -7.62 -8.59
N PRO A 45 3.25 -7.18 -8.81
CA PRO A 45 2.69 -7.03 -10.15
C PRO A 45 3.43 -6.02 -11.02
N GLY A 46 3.88 -4.91 -10.42
CA GLY A 46 4.64 -3.88 -11.12
C GLY A 46 3.82 -2.98 -12.04
N GLN A 47 2.48 -3.09 -12.00
CA GLN A 47 1.59 -2.21 -12.73
C GLN A 47 1.39 -0.92 -11.95
N GLU A 48 1.74 0.21 -12.57
CA GLU A 48 1.33 1.53 -12.06
C GLU A 48 -0.17 1.70 -12.32
N VAL A 49 -0.85 2.30 -11.36
CA VAL A 49 -2.30 2.49 -11.38
C VAL A 49 -2.54 3.96 -11.14
N ASP A 50 -3.35 4.64 -11.96
CA ASP A 50 -3.57 6.09 -11.83
C ASP A 50 -4.69 6.43 -10.82
N GLU A 51 -5.68 5.55 -10.70
CA GLU A 51 -6.88 5.70 -9.86
C GLU A 51 -7.19 4.36 -9.18
N PRO A 52 -7.70 4.33 -7.92
CA PRO A 52 -8.12 3.09 -7.29
C PRO A 52 -9.18 2.37 -8.13
N PRO A 53 -9.25 1.03 -8.05
CA PRO A 53 -10.34 0.29 -8.69
C PRO A 53 -11.69 0.80 -8.18
N ASP A 54 -12.53 1.28 -9.11
CA ASP A 54 -13.89 1.75 -8.82
C ASP A 54 -14.85 0.56 -8.87
N ASP A 55 -14.91 -0.18 -7.76
CA ASP A 55 -15.84 -1.30 -7.55
C ASP A 55 -16.97 -0.97 -6.56
N GLU A 56 -17.00 0.27 -6.04
CA GLU A 56 -18.08 0.76 -5.20
C GLU A 56 -19.42 0.62 -5.95
N PRO A 57 -20.42 -0.06 -5.35
CA PRO A 57 -21.74 -0.16 -5.95
C PRO A 57 -22.28 1.23 -6.29
N ARG A 58 -22.68 1.45 -7.54
CA ARG A 58 -23.28 2.73 -7.94
C ARG A 58 -24.78 2.58 -8.01
N ARG A 59 -25.52 3.50 -7.36
CA ARG A 59 -27.00 3.47 -7.34
C ARG A 59 -27.63 3.23 -8.71
N LYS A 60 -27.09 3.83 -9.77
CA LYS A 60 -27.61 3.73 -11.15
C LYS A 60 -27.61 2.30 -11.72
N ASP A 61 -26.81 1.40 -11.17
CA ASP A 61 -26.65 0.02 -11.64
C ASP A 61 -27.73 -0.92 -11.05
N PHE A 62 -28.60 -0.41 -10.17
CA PHE A 62 -29.62 -1.19 -9.46
C PHE A 62 -31.04 -0.74 -9.78
N THR A 63 -31.95 -1.71 -9.86
CA THR A 63 -33.38 -1.45 -10.16
C THR A 63 -34.20 -1.05 -8.92
N SER A 64 -33.67 -1.21 -7.70
CA SER A 64 -34.31 -0.77 -6.46
C SER A 64 -33.29 -0.22 -5.46
N ASP A 65 -33.77 0.62 -4.54
CA ASP A 65 -32.96 1.17 -3.45
C ASP A 65 -32.53 0.06 -2.48
N GLU A 66 -33.40 -0.91 -2.19
CA GLU A 66 -33.09 -2.00 -1.27
C GLU A 66 -31.95 -2.89 -1.79
N ALA A 67 -31.91 -3.16 -3.11
CA ALA A 67 -30.84 -3.96 -3.71
C ALA A 67 -29.51 -3.21 -3.71
N TYR A 68 -29.54 -1.90 -3.98
CA TYR A 68 -28.35 -1.04 -3.89
C TYR A 68 -27.81 -1.00 -2.46
N LEU A 69 -28.66 -0.72 -1.47
CA LEU A 69 -28.25 -0.61 -0.07
C LEU A 69 -27.70 -1.95 0.48
N ALA A 70 -28.24 -3.08 0.03
CA ALA A 70 -27.73 -4.39 0.42
C ALA A 70 -26.32 -4.66 -0.13
N GLU A 71 -26.07 -4.34 -1.40
CA GLU A 71 -24.73 -4.55 -1.99
C GLU A 71 -23.72 -3.52 -1.48
N LEU A 72 -24.13 -2.27 -1.26
CA LEU A 72 -23.30 -1.25 -0.63
C LEU A 72 -22.89 -1.68 0.79
N ALA A 73 -23.84 -2.12 1.61
CA ALA A 73 -23.54 -2.59 2.95
C ALA A 73 -22.64 -3.83 2.94
N LYS A 74 -22.74 -4.69 1.93
CA LYS A 74 -21.84 -5.82 1.77
C LYS A 74 -20.43 -5.37 1.40
N TRP A 75 -20.30 -4.47 0.42
CA TRP A 75 -19.03 -3.84 0.04
C TRP A 75 -18.38 -3.16 1.25
N GLU A 76 -19.10 -2.31 2.00
CA GLU A 76 -18.59 -1.65 3.21
C GLU A 76 -18.15 -2.62 4.34
N ASN A 77 -18.73 -3.82 4.41
CA ASN A 77 -18.42 -4.80 5.47
C ASN A 77 -17.36 -5.84 5.06
N GLU A 78 -17.26 -6.16 3.78
CA GLU A 78 -16.29 -7.12 3.24
C GLU A 78 -14.93 -6.46 2.98
N GLU A 79 -14.91 -5.14 2.75
CA GLU A 79 -13.71 -4.39 2.45
C GLU A 79 -12.90 -4.04 3.74
N PRO A 80 -11.64 -4.51 3.87
CA PRO A 80 -10.75 -4.09 4.95
C PRO A 80 -10.46 -2.58 4.87
N PRO A 81 -9.94 -1.95 5.94
CA PRO A 81 -9.73 -0.49 6.07
C PRO A 81 -8.65 0.11 5.12
N TYR A 82 -8.34 -0.57 4.03
CA TYR A 82 -7.50 -0.12 2.95
C TYR A 82 -8.25 -0.35 1.63
N ASP A 83 -9.16 0.58 1.35
CA ASP A 83 -10.10 0.61 0.22
C ASP A 83 -9.41 0.56 -1.16
N GLY A 84 -8.10 0.85 -1.24
CA GLY A 84 -7.37 0.91 -2.52
C GLY A 84 -6.83 -0.43 -3.03
N ASP A 85 -6.56 -1.40 -2.15
CA ASP A 85 -6.08 -2.74 -2.53
C ASP A 85 -6.37 -3.77 -1.42
N PRO A 86 -7.64 -4.08 -1.20
CA PRO A 86 -8.12 -4.81 -0.03
C PRO A 86 -7.60 -6.25 0.09
N VAL A 87 -7.40 -6.91 -1.05
CA VAL A 87 -6.93 -8.30 -1.14
C VAL A 87 -5.43 -8.40 -1.46
N GLY A 88 -4.72 -7.27 -1.50
CA GLY A 88 -3.30 -7.23 -1.84
C GLY A 88 -3.00 -7.60 -3.30
N GLU A 89 -3.93 -7.42 -4.22
CA GLU A 89 -3.70 -7.66 -5.65
C GLU A 89 -2.65 -6.70 -6.23
N LEU A 90 -2.71 -5.42 -5.86
CA LEU A 90 -1.77 -4.40 -6.31
C LEU A 90 -0.44 -4.45 -5.53
N THR A 91 -0.48 -4.92 -4.29
CA THR A 91 0.62 -4.83 -3.32
C THR A 91 1.23 -6.16 -2.88
N ARG A 92 0.75 -7.32 -3.40
CA ARG A 92 1.40 -8.63 -3.16
C ARG A 92 2.90 -8.55 -3.44
N GLY A 93 3.71 -9.23 -2.64
CA GLY A 93 5.16 -9.14 -2.79
C GLY A 93 5.79 -7.81 -2.35
N ALA A 94 5.03 -6.86 -1.79
CA ALA A 94 5.55 -5.65 -1.14
C ALA A 94 5.15 -5.58 0.33
N LEU A 95 5.93 -4.84 1.12
CA LEU A 95 5.70 -4.60 2.54
C LEU A 95 5.27 -3.15 2.75
N CYS A 96 4.16 -2.90 3.45
CA CYS A 96 3.81 -1.55 3.87
C CYS A 96 4.75 -1.12 5.01
N LEU A 97 5.69 -0.22 4.71
CA LEU A 97 6.78 0.11 5.64
C LEU A 97 6.51 1.39 6.44
N HIS A 98 5.94 2.40 5.79
CA HIS A 98 5.85 3.75 6.35
C HIS A 98 4.56 4.43 5.89
N SER A 99 3.87 5.11 6.81
CA SER A 99 2.74 5.97 6.43
C SER A 99 3.24 7.37 6.11
N LEU A 100 2.66 7.97 5.06
CA LEU A 100 2.83 9.38 4.73
C LEU A 100 1.73 10.26 5.38
N GLY A 101 0.79 9.66 6.12
CA GLY A 101 -0.44 10.30 6.60
C GLY A 101 -1.59 10.13 5.61
N CYS A 102 -2.82 10.47 6.02
CA CYS A 102 -4.03 10.44 5.17
C CYS A 102 -4.28 9.14 4.40
N GLY A 103 -3.79 8.00 4.91
CA GLY A 103 -3.92 6.71 4.23
C GLY A 103 -2.92 6.46 3.11
N GLU A 104 -1.96 7.34 2.90
CA GLU A 104 -0.85 7.15 1.95
C GLU A 104 0.31 6.39 2.59
N ALA A 105 1.07 5.65 1.78
CA ALA A 105 2.13 4.77 2.29
C ALA A 105 3.29 4.54 1.32
N ILE A 106 4.41 4.07 1.88
CA ILE A 106 5.61 3.65 1.16
C ILE A 106 5.76 2.13 1.23
N TRP A 107 5.99 1.53 0.06
CA TRP A 107 5.98 0.09 -0.16
C TRP A 107 7.30 -0.38 -0.81
N PRO A 108 8.30 -0.84 -0.05
CA PRO A 108 9.40 -1.64 -0.59
C PRO A 108 8.90 -2.97 -1.17
N VAL A 109 9.30 -3.26 -2.40
CA VAL A 109 9.08 -4.57 -3.03
C VAL A 109 10.07 -5.58 -2.46
N VAL A 110 9.55 -6.72 -2.01
CA VAL A 110 10.32 -7.82 -1.40
C VAL A 110 10.47 -9.00 -2.35
N SER A 111 9.45 -9.28 -3.17
CA SER A 111 9.40 -10.50 -4.01
C SER A 111 9.21 -10.19 -5.49
N GLY A 112 9.89 -10.98 -6.32
CA GLY A 112 9.85 -10.89 -7.78
C GLY A 112 10.92 -9.98 -8.41
N PRO A 113 10.84 -9.72 -9.73
CA PRO A 113 11.89 -9.01 -10.48
C PRO A 113 12.10 -7.54 -10.06
N LEU A 114 11.13 -6.95 -9.37
CA LEU A 114 11.19 -5.57 -8.89
C LEU A 114 11.69 -5.47 -7.44
N ALA A 115 12.12 -6.58 -6.82
CA ALA A 115 12.60 -6.61 -5.45
C ALA A 115 13.69 -5.54 -5.18
N GLY A 116 13.55 -4.89 -4.03
CA GLY A 116 14.39 -3.79 -3.59
C GLY A 116 13.97 -2.41 -4.13
N ARG A 117 13.01 -2.31 -5.07
CA ARG A 117 12.47 -1.01 -5.51
C ARG A 117 11.44 -0.47 -4.52
N MET A 118 11.35 0.85 -4.45
CA MET A 118 10.39 1.57 -3.61
C MET A 118 9.19 2.00 -4.45
N TRP A 119 8.00 1.86 -3.87
CA TRP A 119 6.74 2.34 -4.43
C TRP A 119 6.04 3.27 -3.45
N VAL A 120 5.20 4.15 -3.98
CA VAL A 120 4.36 5.06 -3.21
C VAL A 120 2.91 4.85 -3.58
N ASP A 121 2.08 4.75 -2.55
CA ASP A 121 0.64 4.55 -2.61
C ASP A 121 -0.05 5.82 -2.19
N HIS A 122 -0.82 6.39 -3.12
CA HIS A 122 -1.68 7.54 -2.93
C HIS A 122 -3.17 7.20 -3.14
N LEU A 123 -3.54 5.91 -3.15
CA LEU A 123 -4.87 5.43 -3.57
C LEU A 123 -6.02 6.07 -2.79
N VAL A 124 -5.78 6.48 -1.54
CA VAL A 124 -6.77 7.12 -0.65
C VAL A 124 -6.98 8.62 -0.95
N SER A 125 -6.03 9.30 -1.60
CA SER A 125 -6.05 10.76 -1.80
C SER A 125 -6.28 11.17 -3.26
N GLU A 126 -6.91 10.30 -4.07
CA GLU A 126 -7.05 10.40 -5.54
C GLU A 126 -5.75 10.21 -6.32
N GLY A 127 -4.69 9.73 -5.67
CA GLY A 127 -3.44 9.42 -6.33
C GLY A 127 -3.32 7.92 -6.61
N GLY A 128 -2.53 7.61 -7.61
CA GLY A 128 -2.25 6.23 -7.98
C GLY A 128 -1.24 5.49 -7.11
N LEU A 129 -0.91 4.27 -7.53
CA LEU A 129 0.21 3.47 -7.03
C LEU A 129 1.35 3.55 -8.05
N TYR A 130 2.50 4.10 -7.65
CA TYR A 130 3.60 4.39 -8.57
C TYR A 130 4.97 3.95 -8.05
N ALA A 131 5.88 3.65 -8.97
CA ALA A 131 7.28 3.48 -8.60
C ALA A 131 7.86 4.81 -8.13
N LEU A 132 8.56 4.79 -6.99
CA LEU A 132 9.25 5.96 -6.49
C LEU A 132 10.50 6.21 -7.35
N HIS A 133 10.65 7.43 -7.85
CA HIS A 133 11.77 7.83 -8.71
C HIS A 133 12.57 8.97 -8.08
N THR A 134 13.89 8.96 -8.28
CA THR A 134 14.74 10.15 -8.06
C THR A 134 14.96 10.88 -9.38
N GLY A 135 14.92 12.22 -9.34
CA GLY A 135 15.37 13.09 -10.43
C GLY A 135 14.99 12.58 -11.83
N ARG A 136 16.00 12.21 -12.63
CA ARG A 136 15.89 11.76 -14.05
C ARG A 136 15.22 10.37 -14.23
N ARG A 137 14.09 10.10 -13.57
CA ARG A 137 13.32 8.84 -13.67
C ARG A 137 14.13 7.58 -13.28
N ALA A 138 15.15 7.69 -12.45
CA ALA A 138 15.83 6.51 -11.92
C ALA A 138 15.00 5.91 -10.76
N PRO A 139 14.65 4.61 -10.79
CA PRO A 139 13.93 3.96 -9.70
C PRO A 139 14.71 4.08 -8.39
N VAL A 140 14.00 4.36 -7.29
CA VAL A 140 14.58 4.39 -5.96
C VAL A 140 14.64 2.97 -5.41
N PHE A 141 15.81 2.59 -4.90
CA PHE A 141 15.99 1.33 -4.18
C PHE A 141 15.92 1.55 -2.66
N PHE A 142 15.43 0.54 -1.93
CA PHE A 142 15.29 0.56 -0.48
C PHE A 142 16.57 0.97 0.23
N ARG A 143 17.72 0.44 -0.20
CA ARG A 143 19.01 0.81 0.39
C ARG A 143 19.27 2.31 0.32
N ASP A 144 19.04 2.92 -0.84
CA ASP A 144 19.36 4.32 -1.07
C ASP A 144 18.35 5.24 -0.36
N TRP A 145 17.07 4.83 -0.34
CA TRP A 145 16.02 5.47 0.46
C TRP A 145 16.34 5.42 1.96
N PHE A 146 16.69 4.24 2.49
CA PHE A 146 16.95 4.01 3.91
C PHE A 146 18.19 4.76 4.41
N LEU A 147 19.25 4.80 3.60
CA LEU A 147 20.48 5.51 3.95
C LEU A 147 20.41 7.02 3.71
N GLY A 148 19.28 7.54 3.18
CA GLY A 148 19.13 8.94 2.83
C GLY A 148 20.13 9.39 1.77
N ALA A 149 20.55 8.48 0.87
CA ALA A 149 21.54 8.76 -0.15
C ALA A 149 21.00 9.82 -1.12
N ARG A 150 21.40 11.07 -0.91
CA ARG A 150 21.21 12.15 -1.89
C ARG A 150 22.06 11.79 -3.10
N GLY A 151 21.43 11.71 -4.28
CA GLY A 151 22.10 11.37 -5.53
C GLY A 151 23.44 12.09 -5.66
N ARG A 152 24.51 11.32 -5.85
CA ARG A 152 25.83 11.84 -6.22
C ARG A 152 25.82 12.28 -7.68
#